data_AF-T0Y1I5-F1
#
_entry.id   AF-T0Y1I5-F1
#
_cell.length_a   1.000
_cell.length_b   1.000
_cell.length_c   1.000
_cell.angle_alpha   90.00
_cell.angle_beta   90.00
_cell.angle_gamma   90.00
#
_symmetry.space_group_name_H-M   'P 1'
#
loop_
_entity.id
_entity.type
_entity.pdbx_description
1 polymer ?
#
loop_
_entity_poly.entity_id
_entity_poly.type
_entity_poly.pdbx_seq_one_letter_code
_entity_poly.pdbx_strand_id
1 'polypeptide(L)'
;MAVEEWQRGLRRQFGRMQAFKWKNLGTEPIFSEFAVENPQSGSRYRVAIRGVRPGENFCSCPDFSTNDLGTCKHIEFILGRLERKRGGPRVLAQGFKPRYSEVYLQYGAERHVRFRVGLDCPPPLARRAARLVSRASHWSAARGADEGTGELPRGGPAS
;
A
#
# COMPACT_ATOMS: atom_id res chain seq x y z
N MET A 1 8.25 8.03 -14.95
CA MET A 1 7.37 9.20 -14.67
C MET A 1 6.13 9.21 -15.57
N ALA A 2 6.22 9.43 -16.91
CA ALA A 2 5.03 9.52 -17.76
C ALA A 2 4.21 8.22 -17.89
N VAL A 3 4.87 7.07 -18.07
CA VAL A 3 4.20 5.77 -18.23
C VAL A 3 3.47 5.33 -16.95
N GLU A 4 4.11 5.46 -15.79
CA GLU A 4 3.49 5.09 -14.50
C GLU A 4 2.24 5.92 -14.21
N GLU A 5 2.31 7.24 -14.42
CA GLU A 5 1.16 8.11 -14.19
C GLU A 5 0.02 7.80 -15.16
N TRP A 6 0.35 7.51 -16.43
CA TRP A 6 -0.63 7.02 -17.39
C TRP A 6 -1.26 5.69 -16.95
N GLN A 7 -0.47 4.71 -16.50
CA GLN A 7 -0.98 3.43 -16.02
C GLN A 7 -1.84 3.56 -14.74
N ARG A 8 -1.50 4.50 -13.85
CA ARG A 8 -2.32 4.87 -12.69
C ARG A 8 -3.63 5.51 -13.14
N GLY A 9 -3.57 6.41 -14.11
CA GLY A 9 -4.73 7.04 -14.74
C GLY A 9 -5.72 6.02 -15.30
N LEU A 10 -5.21 5.01 -16.03
CA LEU A 10 -6.04 3.92 -16.54
C LEU A 10 -6.71 3.14 -15.40
N ARG A 11 -5.98 2.76 -14.35
CA ARG A 11 -6.55 2.05 -13.19
C ARG A 11 -7.60 2.90 -12.47
N ARG A 12 -7.38 4.20 -12.36
CA ARG A 12 -8.35 5.15 -11.79
C ARG A 12 -9.62 5.20 -12.62
N GLN A 13 -9.49 5.39 -13.93
CA GLN A 13 -10.64 5.44 -14.85
C GLN A 13 -11.39 4.11 -14.86
N PHE A 14 -10.73 3.00 -15.19
CA PHE A 14 -11.36 1.68 -15.29
C PHE A 14 -11.88 1.17 -13.95
N GLY A 15 -11.13 1.34 -12.87
CA GLY A 15 -11.52 0.92 -11.52
C GLY A 15 -12.81 1.59 -11.05
N ARG A 16 -12.97 2.89 -11.31
CA ARG A 16 -14.17 3.65 -10.90
C ARG A 16 -15.44 3.28 -11.69
N MET A 17 -15.28 2.66 -12.85
CA MET A 17 -16.38 2.15 -13.68
C MET A 17 -16.81 0.72 -13.33
N GLN A 18 -16.06 0.01 -12.49
CA GLN A 18 -16.37 -1.39 -12.18
C GLN A 18 -17.67 -1.54 -11.40
N ALA A 19 -18.40 -2.64 -11.66
CA ALA A 19 -19.60 -3.04 -10.95
C ALA A 19 -19.30 -4.06 -9.83
N PHE A 20 -18.20 -3.88 -9.10
CA PHE A 20 -17.86 -4.76 -7.98
C PHE A 20 -18.87 -4.63 -6.84
N LYS A 21 -19.10 -5.75 -6.16
CA LYS A 21 -19.76 -5.75 -4.84
C LYS A 21 -18.70 -5.40 -3.80
N TRP A 22 -19.11 -4.74 -2.72
CA TRP A 22 -18.19 -4.45 -1.63
C TRP A 22 -18.90 -4.40 -0.28
N LYS A 23 -18.15 -4.72 0.77
CA LYS A 23 -18.61 -4.70 2.16
C LYS A 23 -17.55 -4.06 3.04
N ASN A 24 -17.95 -3.14 3.91
CA ASN A 24 -17.09 -2.63 4.97
C ASN A 24 -16.87 -3.74 6.03
N LEU A 25 -15.61 -4.01 6.34
CA LEU A 25 -15.18 -5.00 7.32
C LEU A 25 -14.83 -4.35 8.68
N GLY A 26 -14.60 -3.03 8.69
CA GLY A 26 -14.36 -2.27 9.92
C GLY A 26 -15.56 -1.42 10.33
N THR A 27 -15.38 -0.71 11.44
CA THR A 27 -16.39 0.20 12.02
C THR A 27 -16.38 1.58 11.35
N GLU A 28 -15.20 2.03 10.90
CA GLU A 28 -15.05 3.35 10.31
C GLU A 28 -15.66 3.42 8.90
N PRO A 29 -16.38 4.49 8.53
CA PRO A 29 -17.12 4.55 7.28
C PRO A 29 -16.28 4.84 6.04
N ILE A 30 -15.06 5.36 6.21
CA ILE A 30 -14.16 5.84 5.13
C ILE A 30 -12.80 5.15 5.22
N PHE A 31 -12.01 5.45 6.27
CA PHE A 31 -10.70 4.84 6.46
C PHE A 31 -10.84 3.50 7.17
N SER A 32 -11.12 2.47 6.38
CA SER A 32 -11.45 1.13 6.87
C SER A 32 -10.84 0.04 5.98
N GLU A 33 -11.21 -1.20 6.26
CA GLU A 33 -10.99 -2.35 5.40
C GLU A 33 -12.28 -2.76 4.71
N PHE A 34 -12.18 -3.13 3.45
CA PHE A 34 -13.30 -3.50 2.61
C PHE A 34 -13.04 -4.84 1.94
N ALA A 35 -14.04 -5.70 1.91
CA ALA A 35 -14.05 -6.81 0.97
C ALA A 35 -14.60 -6.29 -0.36
N VAL A 36 -13.88 -6.54 -1.45
CA VAL A 36 -14.30 -6.22 -2.83
C VAL A 36 -14.42 -7.52 -3.60
N GLU A 37 -15.57 -7.76 -4.22
CA GLU A 37 -15.89 -8.97 -4.95
C GLU A 37 -16.22 -8.64 -6.40
N ASN A 38 -15.58 -9.36 -7.33
CA ASN A 38 -15.93 -9.32 -8.72
C ASN A 38 -17.02 -10.37 -9.02
N PRO A 39 -18.28 -9.95 -9.29
CA PRO A 39 -19.36 -10.90 -9.55
C PRO A 39 -19.16 -11.73 -10.83
N GLN A 40 -18.35 -11.25 -11.77
CA GLN A 40 -18.08 -11.97 -13.03
C GLN A 40 -17.10 -13.13 -12.85
N SER A 41 -16.07 -12.95 -12.01
CA SER A 41 -15.02 -13.96 -11.79
C SER A 41 -15.11 -14.66 -10.44
N GLY A 42 -16.03 -14.26 -9.56
CA GLY A 42 -16.15 -14.75 -8.18
C GLY A 42 -14.98 -14.39 -7.26
N SER A 43 -14.01 -13.60 -7.73
CA SER A 43 -12.81 -13.28 -6.96
C SER A 43 -13.13 -12.26 -5.87
N ARG A 44 -12.49 -12.43 -4.71
CA ARG A 44 -12.71 -11.56 -3.55
C ARG A 44 -11.36 -11.13 -2.96
N TYR A 45 -11.21 -9.82 -2.76
CA TYR A 45 -9.99 -9.23 -2.25
C TYR A 45 -10.27 -8.30 -1.08
N ARG A 46 -9.30 -8.18 -0.17
CA ARG A 46 -9.32 -7.21 0.91
C ARG A 46 -8.65 -5.92 0.44
N VAL A 47 -9.26 -4.78 0.72
CA VAL A 47 -8.77 -3.43 0.39
C VAL A 47 -8.75 -2.59 1.65
N ALA A 48 -7.59 -2.08 2.05
CA ALA A 48 -7.46 -1.15 3.17
C ALA A 48 -7.25 0.26 2.64
N ILE A 49 -8.11 1.19 3.05
CA ILE A 49 -8.02 2.61 2.69
C ILE A 49 -7.45 3.39 3.87
N ARG A 50 -6.31 4.05 3.66
CA ARG A 50 -5.61 4.89 4.64
C ARG A 50 -5.23 6.26 4.06
N GLY A 51 -5.62 6.53 2.81
CA GLY A 51 -5.39 7.81 2.15
C GLY A 51 -5.89 7.80 0.70
N VAL A 52 -5.63 8.89 -0.01
CA VAL A 52 -6.08 9.09 -1.40
C VAL A 52 -4.95 8.96 -2.42
N ARG A 53 -3.69 8.92 -1.96
CA ARG A 53 -2.53 8.85 -2.86
C ARG A 53 -2.12 7.39 -3.11
N PRO A 54 -1.52 7.10 -4.27
CA PRO A 54 -0.88 5.83 -4.51
C PRO A 54 0.15 5.52 -3.40
N GLY A 55 0.20 4.25 -2.99
CA GLY A 55 1.10 3.74 -1.96
C GLY A 55 0.60 3.90 -0.52
N GLU A 56 -0.46 4.66 -0.28
CA GLU A 56 -1.07 4.79 1.06
C GLU A 56 -2.04 3.64 1.38
N ASN A 57 -2.53 2.96 0.36
CA ASN A 57 -3.56 1.94 0.46
C ASN A 57 -3.00 0.55 0.20
N PHE A 58 -3.72 -0.48 0.63
CA PHE A 58 -3.36 -1.88 0.38
C PHE A 58 -4.49 -2.61 -0.33
N CYS A 59 -4.13 -3.53 -1.22
CA CYS A 59 -5.07 -4.51 -1.76
C CYS A 59 -4.43 -5.90 -1.83
N SER A 60 -5.17 -6.93 -1.46
CA SER A 60 -4.70 -8.32 -1.54
C SER A 60 -4.80 -8.94 -2.94
N CYS A 61 -5.03 -8.14 -3.99
CA CYS A 61 -5.16 -8.67 -5.35
C CYS A 61 -3.79 -8.86 -6.03
N PRO A 62 -3.64 -9.86 -6.93
CA PRO A 62 -2.36 -10.11 -7.60
C PRO A 62 -1.78 -8.90 -8.32
N ASP A 63 -2.61 -8.13 -9.06
CA ASP A 63 -2.18 -6.90 -9.74
C ASP A 63 -1.49 -5.91 -8.78
N PHE A 64 -2.05 -5.67 -7.59
CA PHE A 64 -1.45 -4.74 -6.64
C PHE A 64 -0.09 -5.22 -6.12
N SER A 65 0.07 -6.54 -5.93
CA SER A 65 1.32 -7.09 -5.40
C SER A 65 2.51 -6.96 -6.35
N THR A 66 2.25 -6.89 -7.67
CA THR A 66 3.28 -6.96 -8.71
C THR A 66 3.41 -5.72 -9.59
N ASN A 67 2.44 -4.79 -9.59
CA ASN A 67 2.44 -3.69 -10.56
C ASN A 67 3.34 -2.50 -10.21
N ASP A 68 3.87 -2.39 -8.99
CA ASP A 68 4.72 -1.30 -8.52
C ASP A 68 4.10 0.12 -8.60
N LEU A 69 2.80 0.25 -8.90
CA LEU A 69 2.11 1.54 -9.06
C LEU A 69 1.57 2.10 -7.75
N GLY A 70 1.51 1.29 -6.68
CA GLY A 70 0.91 1.67 -5.41
C GLY A 70 -0.62 1.82 -5.46
N THR A 71 -1.26 1.36 -6.54
CA THR A 71 -2.72 1.31 -6.68
C THR A 71 -3.14 0.16 -7.59
N CYS A 72 -4.41 -0.19 -7.57
CA CYS A 72 -5.02 -1.19 -8.46
C CYS A 72 -6.49 -0.81 -8.71
N LYS A 73 -7.14 -1.50 -9.65
CA LYS A 73 -8.56 -1.24 -9.96
C LYS A 73 -9.49 -1.35 -8.75
N HIS A 74 -9.18 -2.20 -7.76
CA HIS A 74 -10.01 -2.39 -6.57
C HIS A 74 -9.87 -1.23 -5.57
N ILE A 75 -8.66 -0.69 -5.40
CA ILE A 75 -8.42 0.52 -4.59
C ILE A 75 -9.15 1.70 -5.21
N GLU A 76 -8.97 1.90 -6.53
CA GLU A 76 -9.61 3.01 -7.25
C GLU A 76 -11.14 2.90 -7.26
N PHE A 77 -11.67 1.68 -7.36
CA PHE A 77 -13.09 1.40 -7.19
C PHE A 77 -13.59 1.88 -5.81
N ILE A 78 -12.93 1.47 -4.72
CA ILE A 78 -13.34 1.87 -3.37
C ILE A 78 -13.20 3.37 -3.17
N LEU A 79 -12.07 3.99 -3.56
CA LEU A 79 -11.88 5.43 -3.45
C LEU A 79 -13.00 6.19 -4.16
N GLY A 80 -13.35 5.80 -5.39
CA GLY A 80 -14.47 6.40 -6.12
C GLY A 80 -15.84 6.21 -5.43
N ARG A 81 -16.05 5.10 -4.72
CA ARG A 81 -17.28 4.89 -3.92
C ARG A 81 -17.29 5.78 -2.66
N LEU A 82 -16.15 5.91 -1.98
CA LEU A 82 -16.01 6.72 -0.77
C LEU A 82 -16.11 8.22 -1.07
N GLU A 83 -15.55 8.70 -2.18
CA GLU A 83 -15.69 10.08 -2.64
C GLU A 83 -17.15 10.48 -2.91
N ARG A 84 -18.00 9.53 -3.34
CA ARG A 84 -19.44 9.78 -3.57
C ARG A 84 -20.29 9.67 -2.31
N LYS A 85 -19.74 9.16 -1.20
CA LYS A 85 -20.48 9.03 0.06
C LYS A 85 -20.66 10.42 0.69
N ARG A 86 -21.80 10.65 1.34
CA ARG A 86 -22.07 11.91 2.07
C ARG A 86 -20.95 12.17 3.08
N GLY A 87 -20.31 13.34 2.99
CA GLY A 87 -19.16 13.72 3.83
C GLY A 87 -17.83 13.05 3.48
N GLY A 88 -17.82 12.10 2.53
CA GLY A 88 -16.64 11.36 2.10
C GLY A 88 -15.49 12.26 1.64
N PRO A 89 -15.69 13.21 0.70
CA PRO A 89 -14.63 14.11 0.24
C PRO A 89 -13.98 14.91 1.38
N ARG A 90 -14.79 15.39 2.34
CA ARG A 90 -14.29 16.11 3.51
C ARG A 90 -13.41 15.22 4.39
N VAL A 91 -13.86 14.00 4.70
CA VAL A 91 -13.11 13.06 5.55
C VAL A 91 -11.83 12.61 4.84
N LEU A 92 -11.89 12.32 3.54
CA LEU A 92 -10.72 11.97 2.74
C LEU A 92 -9.68 13.10 2.72
N ALA A 93 -10.13 14.36 2.57
CA ALA A 93 -9.25 15.53 2.62
C ALA A 93 -8.64 15.77 4.01
N GLN A 94 -9.37 15.45 5.09
CA GLN A 94 -8.85 15.54 6.45
C GLN A 94 -7.76 14.49 6.75
N GLY A 95 -7.72 13.42 5.96
CA GLY A 95 -6.73 12.36 6.03
C GLY A 95 -6.96 11.37 7.17
N PHE A 96 -6.26 10.24 7.09
CA PHE A 96 -6.37 9.18 8.08
C PHE A 96 -5.56 9.52 9.35
N LYS A 97 -6.28 9.72 10.45
CA LYS A 97 -5.73 10.08 11.78
C LYS A 97 -6.21 9.07 12.83
N PRO A 98 -5.66 7.85 12.84
CA PRO A 98 -6.02 6.85 13.83
C PRO A 98 -5.58 7.28 15.23
N ARG A 99 -6.26 6.74 16.25
CA ARG A 99 -5.82 6.86 17.65
C ARG A 99 -4.51 6.10 17.90
N TYR A 100 -4.34 4.97 17.23
CA TYR A 100 -3.13 4.14 17.31
C TYR A 100 -2.06 4.57 16.28
N SER A 101 -0.80 4.26 16.57
CA SER A 101 0.30 4.38 15.60
C SER A 101 0.48 3.07 14.83
N GLU A 102 0.90 3.15 13.57
CA GLU A 102 1.13 1.95 12.73
C GLU A 102 2.46 2.01 11.98
N VAL A 103 3.11 0.85 11.85
CA VAL A 103 4.16 0.62 10.87
C VAL A 103 3.48 0.04 9.63
N TYR A 104 3.72 0.62 8.46
CA TYR A 104 3.11 0.18 7.22
C TYR A 104 4.10 0.23 6.06
N LEU A 105 3.82 -0.54 5.02
CA LEU A 105 4.59 -0.50 3.79
C LEU A 105 3.96 0.50 2.83
N GLN A 106 4.72 1.51 2.43
CA GLN A 106 4.34 2.36 1.32
C GLN A 106 4.69 1.64 0.01
N TYR A 107 3.67 1.30 -0.76
CA TYR A 107 3.82 0.58 -2.03
C TYR A 107 4.15 1.53 -3.18
N GLY A 108 5.00 1.06 -4.09
CA GLY A 108 5.48 1.79 -5.27
C GLY A 108 6.59 0.99 -5.96
N ALA A 109 7.30 1.63 -6.89
CA ALA A 109 8.49 1.06 -7.54
C ALA A 109 9.56 0.62 -6.53
N GLU A 110 9.66 1.36 -5.44
CA GLU A 110 10.35 0.95 -4.22
C GLU A 110 9.33 0.85 -3.08
N ARG A 111 9.57 -0.11 -2.18
CA ARG A 111 8.74 -0.32 -1.00
C ARG A 111 9.45 0.30 0.19
N HIS A 112 8.80 1.28 0.82
CA HIS A 112 9.38 1.93 2.01
C HIS A 112 8.61 1.53 3.26
N VAL A 113 9.31 1.05 4.28
CA VAL A 113 8.73 0.94 5.62
C VAL A 113 8.50 2.35 6.14
N ARG A 114 7.27 2.65 6.57
CA ARG A 114 6.84 3.95 7.10
C ARG A 114 6.25 3.77 8.49
N PHE A 115 6.31 4.84 9.27
CA PHE A 115 5.64 4.92 10.57
C PHE A 115 4.65 6.07 10.55
N ARG A 116 3.39 5.77 10.83
CA ARG A 116 2.33 6.75 11.02
C ARG A 116 2.14 6.99 12.50
N VAL A 117 2.32 8.24 12.91
CA VAL A 117 2.05 8.69 14.28
C VAL A 117 0.54 8.81 14.47
N GLY A 118 -0.02 8.02 15.39
CA GLY A 118 -1.40 8.15 15.83
C GLY A 118 -1.62 9.28 16.83
N LEU A 119 -2.88 9.62 17.08
CA LEU A 119 -3.25 10.69 18.02
C LEU A 119 -2.82 10.39 19.46
N ASP A 120 -2.85 9.13 19.87
CA ASP A 120 -2.45 8.71 21.23
C ASP A 120 -0.98 8.29 21.30
N CYS A 121 -0.16 8.61 20.30
CA CYS A 121 1.25 8.19 20.26
C CYS A 121 2.08 8.93 21.33
N PRO A 122 2.77 8.21 22.23
CA PRO A 122 3.65 8.85 23.20
C PRO A 122 4.78 9.63 22.50
N PRO A 123 5.06 10.88 22.88
CA PRO A 123 6.13 11.68 22.24
C PRO A 123 7.50 10.99 22.23
N PRO A 124 7.93 10.24 23.26
CA PRO A 124 9.18 9.47 23.20
C PRO A 124 9.20 8.40 22.10
N LEU A 125 8.07 7.74 21.85
CA LEU A 125 7.95 6.73 20.79
C LEU A 125 8.01 7.39 19.42
N ALA A 126 7.29 8.49 19.20
CA ALA A 126 7.31 9.23 17.94
C ALA A 126 8.74 9.66 17.57
N ARG A 127 9.51 10.19 18.53
CA ARG A 127 10.92 10.56 18.31
C ARG A 127 11.82 9.37 17.96
N ARG A 128 11.62 8.21 18.63
CA ARG A 128 12.40 7.00 18.34
C ARG A 128 12.08 6.42 16.97
N ALA A 129 10.78 6.31 16.64
CA ALA A 129 10.33 5.78 15.37
C ALA A 129 10.79 6.66 14.19
N ALA A 130 10.72 8.00 14.33
CA ALA A 130 11.22 8.92 13.32
C ALA A 130 12.68 8.66 12.96
N ARG A 131 13.56 8.39 13.95
CA ARG A 131 14.98 8.07 13.73
C ARG A 131 15.21 6.72 13.06
N LEU A 132 14.39 5.72 13.37
CA LEU A 132 14.54 4.37 12.81
C LEU A 132 14.03 4.31 11.36
N VAL A 133 12.90 4.96 11.09
CA VAL A 133 12.24 4.93 9.78
C VAL A 133 12.89 5.89 8.79
N SER A 134 13.41 7.04 9.24
CA SER A 134 14.22 7.91 8.38
C SER A 134 15.51 7.23 7.92
N ARG A 135 16.08 6.37 8.77
CA ARG A 135 17.18 5.46 8.38
C ARG A 135 16.64 4.37 7.47
N ALA A 136 15.68 3.55 7.87
CA ALA A 136 15.16 2.42 7.07
C ALA A 136 14.58 2.79 5.69
N SER A 137 14.36 4.08 5.39
CA SER A 137 14.02 4.57 4.05
C SER A 137 15.07 4.19 2.97
N HIS A 138 16.28 3.76 3.36
CA HIS A 138 17.31 3.21 2.46
C HIS A 138 17.26 1.69 2.25
N TRP A 139 16.36 0.94 2.90
CA TRP A 139 16.17 -0.47 2.59
C TRP A 139 15.36 -0.60 1.29
N SER A 140 16.02 -0.36 0.16
CA SER A 140 15.53 -0.84 -1.13
C SER A 140 15.77 -2.34 -1.15
N ALA A 141 14.70 -3.13 -1.19
CA ALA A 141 14.83 -4.53 -1.56
C ALA A 141 15.29 -4.53 -3.03
N ALA A 142 16.60 -4.57 -3.24
CA ALA A 142 17.18 -4.74 -4.55
C ALA A 142 16.51 -5.97 -5.18
N ARG A 143 15.90 -5.76 -6.35
CA ARG A 143 15.43 -6.88 -7.17
C ARG A 143 16.62 -7.79 -7.36
N GLY A 144 16.47 -9.07 -7.05
CA GLY A 144 17.54 -10.06 -7.18
C GLY A 144 18.21 -9.93 -8.55
N ALA A 145 19.40 -9.37 -8.54
CA ALA A 145 20.38 -9.53 -9.59
C ALA A 145 21.31 -10.63 -9.07
N ASP A 146 21.03 -11.85 -9.53
CA ASP A 146 22.00 -12.87 -9.89
C ASP A 146 23.38 -12.76 -9.20
N GLU A 147 23.53 -13.45 -8.06
CA GLU A 147 24.86 -13.76 -7.51
C GLU A 147 25.53 -14.81 -8.41
N GLY A 148 26.11 -14.33 -9.50
CA GLY A 148 27.05 -15.08 -10.32
C GLY A 148 28.38 -15.29 -9.58
N THR A 149 28.60 -16.54 -9.17
CA THR A 149 29.90 -17.19 -8.93
C THR A 149 30.82 -16.56 -7.87
N GLY A 150 30.53 -16.87 -6.60
CA GLY A 150 31.56 -16.93 -5.56
C GLY A 150 32.35 -18.24 -5.69
N GLU A 151 33.59 -18.15 -6.13
CA GLU A 151 34.53 -19.28 -6.19
C GLU A 151 34.95 -19.67 -4.78
N LEU A 152 34.64 -20.91 -4.38
CA LEU A 152 35.01 -21.49 -3.09
C LEU A 152 36.54 -21.66 -3.00
N PRO A 153 37.21 -21.22 -1.92
CA PRO A 153 38.62 -21.55 -1.73
C PRO A 153 38.73 -23.05 -1.43
N ARG A 154 39.33 -23.80 -2.35
CA ARG A 154 39.71 -25.20 -2.13
C ARG A 154 40.85 -25.24 -1.12
N GLY A 155 40.57 -25.75 0.07
CA GLY A 155 41.58 -26.09 1.05
C GLY A 155 42.26 -27.42 0.73
N GLY A 156 43.61 -27.41 0.76
CA GLY A 156 44.50 -28.53 1.08
C GLY A 156 44.85 -29.53 -0.05
N PRO A 157 45.98 -30.25 0.05
CA PRO A 157 46.59 -30.68 1.31
C PRO A 157 48.09 -30.42 1.47
N ALA A 158 48.53 -30.72 2.70
CA ALA A 158 49.89 -30.74 3.19
C ALA A 158 50.83 -31.67 2.41
N SER A 159 52.09 -31.23 2.27
CA SER A 159 53.33 -32.02 2.30
C SER A 159 54.50 -31.07 2.48
#